data_AF-A0A6B9T8Y6-F1
#
_entry.id   AF-A0A6B9T8Y6-F1
#
_cell.length_a   1.000
_cell.length_b   1.000
_cell.length_c   1.000
_cell.angle_alpha   90.00
_cell.angle_beta   90.00
_cell.angle_gamma   90.00
#
_symmetry.space_group_name_H-M   'P 1'
#
loop_
_entity.id
_entity.type
_entity.pdbx_description
1 polymer ?
#
loop_
_entity_poly.entity_id
_entity_poly.type
_entity_poly.pdbx_seq_one_letter_code
_entity_poly.pdbx_strand_id
1 'polypeptide(L)'
;MENEYVVAPGARFAVSWRYSRDECREFEGVYKGLSAIGTDTAMVFDVDGTVRFLSASSIVCMDQLEAAPEKNDKKSDAGSVFYG
;
A
#
# COMPACT_ATOMS: atom_id res chain seq x y z
N MET A 1 3.27 -23.30 -9.68
CA MET A 1 3.34 -22.22 -8.69
C MET A 1 2.29 -21.24 -9.11
N GLU A 2 1.20 -21.19 -8.35
CA GLU A 2 0.04 -20.36 -8.62
C GLU A 2 0.47 -18.90 -8.63
N ASN A 3 -0.11 -18.11 -9.55
CA ASN A 3 0.14 -16.68 -9.67
C ASN A 3 -0.29 -15.99 -8.36
N GLU A 4 0.63 -15.86 -7.43
CA GLU A 4 0.42 -15.12 -6.20
C GLU A 4 0.42 -13.64 -6.57
N TYR A 5 -0.77 -13.05 -6.68
CA TYR A 5 -0.93 -11.62 -6.93
C TYR A 5 -0.57 -10.85 -5.66
N VAL A 6 0.74 -10.65 -5.44
CA VAL A 6 1.29 -9.93 -4.29
C VAL A 6 1.43 -8.45 -4.63
N VAL A 7 0.94 -7.58 -3.73
CA VAL A 7 1.20 -6.14 -3.81
C VAL A 7 2.68 -5.89 -3.47
N ALA A 8 3.48 -5.58 -4.48
CA ALA A 8 4.92 -5.38 -4.33
C ALA A 8 5.25 -3.94 -3.91
N PRO A 9 6.09 -3.73 -2.86
CA PRO A 9 6.58 -2.39 -2.51
C PRO A 9 7.28 -1.72 -3.68
N GLY A 10 6.93 -0.46 -3.94
CA GLY A 10 7.40 0.31 -5.09
C GLY A 10 6.42 0.33 -6.27
N ALA A 11 5.37 -0.51 -6.29
CA ALA A 11 4.30 -0.42 -7.28
C ALA A 11 3.41 0.79 -7.03
N ARG A 12 2.91 1.40 -8.11
CA ARG A 12 2.02 2.59 -8.06
C ARG A 12 0.58 2.17 -8.28
N PHE A 13 -0.31 2.66 -7.43
CA PHE A 13 -1.73 2.31 -7.45
C PHE A 13 -2.60 3.57 -7.47
N ALA A 14 -3.73 3.49 -8.17
CA ALA A 14 -4.91 4.31 -7.89
C ALA A 14 -5.74 3.60 -6.83
N VAL A 15 -6.05 4.28 -5.73
CA VAL A 15 -6.73 3.70 -4.57
C VAL A 15 -8.02 4.46 -4.30
N SER A 16 -9.13 3.75 -4.29
CA SER A 16 -10.43 4.24 -3.83
C SER A 16 -10.70 3.75 -2.42
N TRP A 17 -11.07 4.62 -1.49
CA TRP A 17 -11.45 4.23 -0.13
C TRP A 17 -12.66 4.98 0.36
N ARG A 18 -13.36 4.34 1.29
CA ARG A 18 -14.49 4.92 2.02
C ARG A 18 -13.95 5.84 3.11
N TYR A 19 -14.07 7.16 2.93
CA TYR A 19 -13.66 8.16 3.92
C TYR A 19 -14.73 8.33 5.00
N SER A 20 -16.00 8.28 4.61
CA SER A 20 -17.14 8.30 5.53
C SER A 20 -18.25 7.38 4.99
N ARG A 21 -19.38 7.28 5.70
CA ARG A 21 -20.50 6.42 5.27
C ARG A 21 -20.96 6.71 3.83
N ASP A 22 -20.98 7.99 3.46
CA ASP A 22 -21.57 8.47 2.22
C ASP A 22 -20.53 9.08 1.26
N GLU A 23 -19.24 8.99 1.60
CA GLU A 23 -18.15 9.61 0.84
C GLU A 23 -17.03 8.61 0.53
N CYS A 24 -16.78 8.42 -0.77
CA CYS A 24 -15.57 7.78 -1.28
C CYS A 24 -14.59 8.84 -1.78
N ARG A 25 -13.30 8.59 -1.56
CA ARG A 25 -12.20 9.42 -2.05
C ARG A 25 -11.18 8.56 -2.78
N GLU A 26 -10.36 9.22 -3.58
CA GLU A 26 -9.35 8.60 -4.43
C GLU A 26 -7.99 9.31 -4.29
N PHE A 27 -6.91 8.54 -4.44
CA PHE A 27 -5.55 9.05 -4.54
C PHE A 27 -4.71 8.06 -5.36
N GLU A 28 -3.64 8.58 -5.96
CA GLU A 28 -2.57 7.76 -6.49
C GLU A 28 -1.37 7.78 -5.52
N GLY A 29 -0.71 6.65 -5.35
CA GLY A 29 0.41 6.56 -4.44
C GLY A 29 1.29 5.34 -4.68
N VAL A 30 2.52 5.41 -4.20
CA VAL A 30 3.47 4.31 -4.26
C VAL A 30 3.33 3.46 -3.01
N TYR A 31 3.01 2.18 -3.16
CA TYR A 31 2.89 1.26 -2.05
C TYR A 31 4.25 1.03 -1.38
N LYS A 32 4.31 1.17 -0.05
CA LYS A 32 5.53 0.99 0.74
C LYS A 32 5.50 -0.27 1.61
N GLY A 33 4.31 -0.80 1.92
CA GLY A 33 4.16 -1.98 2.77
C GLY A 33 2.92 -1.94 3.64
N LEU A 34 2.91 -2.79 4.67
CA LEU A 34 1.86 -2.87 5.69
C LEU A 34 2.36 -2.32 7.03
N SER A 35 1.45 -1.80 7.82
CA SER A 35 1.67 -1.41 9.21
C SER A 35 0.46 -1.79 10.07
N ALA A 36 0.64 -1.99 11.37
CA ALA A 36 -0.44 -2.21 12.30
C ALA A 36 -0.81 -0.89 12.99
N ILE A 37 -2.10 -0.55 13.03
CA ILE A 37 -2.65 0.59 13.77
C ILE A 37 -3.66 0.04 14.77
N GLY A 38 -3.23 -0.10 16.03
CA GLY A 38 -4.01 -0.79 17.05
C GLY A 38 -4.25 -2.25 16.65
N THR A 39 -5.53 -2.63 16.46
CA THR A 39 -5.93 -3.97 16.02
C THR A 39 -6.14 -4.07 14.50
N ASP A 40 -5.96 -2.97 13.77
CA ASP A 40 -6.23 -2.90 12.33
C ASP A 40 -4.94 -2.94 11.51
N THR A 41 -5.05 -3.42 10.27
CA THR A 41 -3.95 -3.42 9.31
C THR A 41 -4.10 -2.22 8.38
N ALA A 42 -3.06 -1.41 8.28
CA ALA A 42 -2.97 -0.30 7.33
C ALA A 42 -2.03 -0.63 6.18
N MET A 43 -2.44 -0.26 4.97
CA MET A 43 -1.55 -0.15 3.82
C MET A 43 -0.87 1.22 3.86
N VAL A 44 0.45 1.21 3.63
CA VAL A 44 1.27 2.42 3.67
C VAL A 44 1.58 2.85 2.25
N PHE A 45 1.25 4.10 1.93
CA PHE A 45 1.52 4.72 0.64
C PHE A 45 2.36 5.97 0.82
N ASP A 46 3.18 6.27 -0.18
CA ASP A 46 3.78 7.57 -0.38
C ASP A 46 2.97 8.32 -1.42
N VAL A 47 2.41 9.45 -1.00
CA VAL A 47 1.56 10.32 -1.79
C VAL A 47 2.23 11.69 -1.80
N ASP A 48 2.89 12.03 -2.91
CA ASP A 48 3.62 13.28 -3.09
C ASP A 48 4.60 13.61 -1.95
N GLY A 49 5.36 12.60 -1.48
CA GLY A 49 6.34 12.74 -0.40
C GLY A 49 5.73 12.69 1.00
N THR A 50 4.41 12.55 1.11
CA THR A 50 3.70 12.35 2.38
C THR A 50 3.39 10.87 2.59
N VAL A 51 3.81 10.35 3.74
CA VAL A 51 3.45 8.98 4.13
C VAL A 51 1.99 8.95 4.59
N ARG A 52 1.17 8.19 3.87
CA ARG A 52 -0.24 7.97 4.17
C ARG A 52 -0.44 6.55 4.67
N PHE A 53 -1.05 6.43 5.84
CA PHE A 53 -1.56 5.17 6.36
C PHE A 53 -3.04 5.07 6.04
N LEU A 54 -3.43 4.02 5.33
CA LEU A 54 -4.82 3.76 4.98
C LEU A 54 -5.25 2.41 5.53
N SER A 55 -6.26 2.40 6.39
CA SER A 55 -6.85 1.14 6.88
C SER A 55 -7.26 0.26 5.70
N ALA A 56 -6.78 -0.98 5.69
CA ALA A 56 -7.09 -1.95 4.65
C ALA A 56 -8.61 -2.23 4.58
N SER A 57 -9.30 -2.17 5.71
CA SER A 57 -10.76 -2.34 5.78
C SER A 57 -11.57 -1.21 5.12
N SER A 58 -10.93 -0.04 4.90
CA SER A 58 -11.57 1.11 4.27
C SER A 58 -11.41 1.14 2.76
N ILE A 59 -10.51 0.33 2.20
CA ILE A 59 -10.23 0.28 0.77
C ILE A 59 -11.41 -0.37 0.04
N VAL A 60 -11.87 0.30 -1.02
CA VAL A 60 -12.93 -0.18 -1.90
C VAL A 60 -12.32 -0.85 -3.14
N CYS A 61 -11.29 -0.23 -3.73
CA CYS A 61 -10.62 -0.73 -4.92
C CYS A 61 -9.17 -0.25 -4.97
N MET A 62 -8.30 -1.04 -5.61
CA MET A 62 -6.93 -0.68 -5.97
C MET A 62 -6.63 -1.13 -7.40
N ASP A 63 -6.33 -0.18 -8.26
CA ASP A 63 -5.89 -0.45 -9.63
C ASP A 63 -4.38 -0.25 -9.71
N GLN A 64 -3.65 -1.30 -10.12
CA GLN A 64 -2.21 -1.20 -10.33
C GLN A 64 -1.93 -0.43 -11.62
N LEU A 65 -1.34 0.76 -11.48
CA LEU A 65 -0.98 1.61 -12.61
C LEU A 65 0.40 1.24 -13.15
N GLU A 66 1.35 1.00 -12.24
CA GLU A 66 2.72 0.63 -12.57
C GLU A 66 3.20 -0.48 -11.63
N ALA A 67 3.86 -1.50 -12.20
CA ALA A 67 4.52 -2.53 -11.41
C ALA A 67 5.70 -1.97 -10.62
N ALA A 68 6.06 -2.62 -9.52
CA ALA A 68 7.25 -2.27 -8.78
C ALA A 68 8.47 -2.39 -9.70
N PRO A 69 9.47 -1.49 -9.59
CA PRO A 69 10.71 -1.64 -10.33
C PRO A 69 11.34 -3.00 -10.03
N GLU A 70 11.86 -3.67 -11.05
CA GLU A 70 12.57 -4.94 -10.87
C GLU A 70 13.71 -4.71 -9.87
N LYS A 71 13.62 -5.36 -8.70
CA LYS A 71 14.74 -5.37 -7.77
C LYS A 71 15.84 -6.18 -8.43
N ASN A 72 16.94 -5.52 -8.80
CA ASN A 72 18.23 -6.20 -8.86
C ASN A 72 18.48 -6.74 -7.46
N ASP A 73 18.34 -8.06 -7.28
CA ASP A 73 18.52 -8.76 -6.00
C ASP A 73 19.95 -8.60 -5.48
N LYS A 74 20.25 -7.45 -4.88
CA LYS A 74 21.17 -7.42 -3.75
C LYS A 74 20.30 -7.60 -2.52
N LYS A 75 20.30 -8.83 -2.00
CA LYS A 75 19.82 -9.18 -0.65
C LYS A 75 20.18 -8.05 0.31
N SER A 76 19.17 -7.29 0.72
CA SER A 76 19.25 -6.50 1.94
C SER A 76 18.11 -6.96 2.84
N ASP A 77 18.56 -7.40 4.00
CA ASP A 77 17.87 -8.10 5.06
C ASP A 77 16.70 -7.32 5.66
N ALA A 78 15.80 -8.07 6.30
CA ALA A 78 14.74 -7.64 7.22
C ALA A 78 13.64 -6.72 6.67
N GLY A 79 12.42 -7.28 6.64
CA GLY A 79 11.19 -6.53 6.50
C GLY A 79 11.11 -5.42 7.55
N SER A 80 11.07 -4.18 7.07
CA SER A 80 10.83 -3.00 7.88
C SER A 80 9.38 -3.00 8.35
N VAL A 81 9.14 -3.69 9.46
CA VAL A 81 7.94 -3.49 10.28
C VAL A 81 8.18 -2.20 11.06
N PHE A 82 7.41 -1.16 10.75
CA PHE A 82 7.42 0.08 11.53
C PHE A 82 6.48 -0.11 12.73
N TYR A 83 7.05 -0.07 13.94
CA TYR A 83 6.30 0.05 15.20
C TYR A 83 6.19 1.53 15.57
N GLY A 84 4.97 1.98 15.88
CA GLY A 84 4.67 3.28 16.48
C GLY A 84 3.99 3.12 17.82
#